data_AF-A0A914RQ76-F1
#
_entry.id   AF-A0A914RQ76-F1
#
_cell.length_a   1.000
_cell.length_b   1.000
_cell.length_c   1.000
_cell.angle_alpha   90.00
_cell.angle_beta   90.00
_cell.angle_gamma   90.00
#
_symmetry.space_group_name_H-M   'P 1'
#
loop_
_entity.id
_entity.type
_entity.pdbx_description
1 polymer ?
#
loop_
_entity_poly.entity_id
_entity_poly.type
_entity_poly.pdbx_seq_one_letter_code
_entity_poly.pdbx_strand_id
1 'polypeptide(L)'
;MYSYILNHVFCFRYLCTKSDEAEFELTKFGFVTKRIEQDDSKTTEHFETIQSSNWMNMRFKPPPPDSPEIGWRVEFRPTEVQLTDFENAAYCCFVVLLTRVIISFQLTFLIPISMVTENMKRSQRRNAFAACRTPSAEVVEMTVNEIINGSLLRLC
;
A
#
# COMPACT_ATOMS: atom_id res chain seq x y z
N MET A 1 -4.21 5.44 13.69
CA MET A 1 -3.50 4.14 13.56
C MET A 1 -4.28 3.11 12.75
N TYR A 2 -5.28 2.44 13.31
CA TYR A 2 -6.02 1.37 12.60
C TYR A 2 -6.76 1.84 11.34
N SER A 3 -7.16 3.12 11.28
CA SER A 3 -7.80 3.73 10.09
C SER A 3 -6.89 3.80 8.86
N TYR A 4 -5.56 3.82 9.03
CA TYR A 4 -4.62 3.88 7.90
C TYR A 4 -4.35 2.52 7.29
N ILE A 5 -4.28 1.47 8.12
CA ILE A 5 -3.92 0.12 7.69
C ILE A 5 -4.99 -0.45 6.76
N LEU A 6 -6.27 -0.28 7.12
CA LEU A 6 -7.36 -0.91 6.37
C LEU A 6 -7.61 -0.22 5.03
N ASN A 7 -7.50 1.12 4.96
CA ASN A 7 -7.76 1.86 3.72
C ASN A 7 -6.81 1.52 2.55
N HIS A 8 -5.62 0.97 2.85
CA HIS A 8 -4.63 0.59 1.84
C HIS A 8 -4.71 -0.85 1.36
N VAL A 9 -5.44 -1.72 2.06
CA VAL A 9 -5.58 -3.13 1.67
C VAL A 9 -6.49 -3.29 0.44
N PHE A 10 -7.25 -2.25 0.06
CA PHE A 10 -8.31 -2.29 -0.95
C PHE A 10 -7.89 -1.93 -2.39
N CYS A 11 -6.63 -2.09 -2.75
CA CYS A 11 -6.18 -1.80 -4.12
C CYS A 11 -5.29 -2.91 -4.68
N PHE A 12 -5.89 -4.09 -4.91
CA PHE A 12 -5.19 -5.16 -5.63
C PHE A 12 -5.97 -5.60 -6.85
N ARG A 13 -5.29 -5.43 -8.00
CA ARG A 13 -5.57 -5.95 -9.35
C ARG A 13 -5.94 -4.89 -10.39
N TYR A 14 -5.03 -3.97 -10.66
CA TYR A 14 -4.71 -3.39 -11.97
C TYR A 14 -3.80 -2.19 -11.70
N LEU A 15 -2.50 -2.26 -11.96
CA LEU A 15 -1.57 -1.13 -12.06
C LEU A 15 -0.16 -1.71 -12.27
N CYS A 16 0.21 -1.97 -13.51
CA CYS A 16 1.61 -2.22 -13.87
C CYS A 16 2.06 -1.40 -15.09
N THR A 17 1.12 -0.84 -15.87
CA THR A 17 1.47 -0.04 -17.07
C THR A 17 1.22 1.45 -16.90
N LYS A 18 0.14 1.84 -16.19
CA LYS A 18 -0.16 3.27 -15.93
C LYS A 18 0.54 3.86 -14.70
N SER A 19 1.06 3.01 -13.81
CA SER A 19 1.84 3.46 -12.66
C SER A 19 3.13 4.12 -13.11
N ASP A 20 3.82 3.47 -14.05
CA ASP A 20 5.20 3.80 -14.40
C ASP A 20 5.24 5.14 -15.17
N GLU A 21 4.29 5.40 -16.07
CA GLU A 21 4.15 6.69 -16.78
C GLU A 21 3.97 7.87 -15.81
N ALA A 22 3.23 7.68 -14.71
CA ALA A 22 3.01 8.74 -13.72
C ALA A 22 4.25 9.00 -12.83
N GLU A 23 5.13 8.02 -12.65
CA GLU A 23 6.39 8.20 -11.90
C GLU A 23 7.39 9.06 -12.65
N PHE A 24 7.44 8.98 -13.99
CA PHE A 24 8.37 9.73 -14.82
C PHE A 24 8.13 11.25 -14.81
N GLU A 25 6.88 11.72 -14.63
CA GLU A 25 6.57 13.16 -14.58
C GLU A 25 7.14 13.88 -13.33
N LEU A 26 7.51 13.14 -12.28
CA LEU A 26 8.07 13.69 -11.03
C LEU A 26 9.59 13.89 -11.06
N THR A 27 10.25 13.62 -12.19
CA THR A 27 11.72 13.59 -12.28
C THR A 27 12.34 14.99 -12.35
N LYS A 28 12.51 15.63 -11.20
CA LYS A 28 13.43 16.77 -10.97
C LYS A 28 14.56 16.42 -9.99
N PHE A 29 14.97 15.15 -9.97
CA PHE A 29 16.09 14.69 -9.14
C PHE A 29 17.37 14.58 -9.97
N GLY A 30 18.46 15.16 -9.46
CA GLY A 30 19.74 15.21 -10.13
C GLY A 30 20.47 13.87 -10.07
N PHE A 31 20.88 13.35 -11.23
CA PHE A 31 21.79 12.21 -11.30
C PHE A 31 23.18 12.62 -10.82
N VAL A 32 23.83 11.74 -10.04
CA VAL A 32 25.25 11.91 -9.70
C VAL A 32 26.07 11.74 -10.98
N THR A 33 26.88 12.73 -11.33
CA THR A 33 27.61 12.80 -12.62
C THR A 33 28.45 11.56 -12.95
N LYS A 34 28.92 10.82 -11.94
CA LYS A 34 29.69 9.58 -12.10
C LYS A 34 28.84 8.33 -12.41
N ARG A 35 27.51 8.43 -12.39
CA ARG A 35 26.57 7.29 -12.52
C ARG A 35 25.56 7.48 -13.66
N ILE A 36 25.85 8.40 -14.58
CA ILE A 36 25.01 8.68 -15.75
C ILE A 36 25.07 7.52 -16.74
N GLU A 37 26.27 7.03 -17.05
CA GLU A 37 26.45 5.89 -17.95
C GLU A 37 26.42 4.58 -17.17
N GLN A 38 25.42 3.75 -17.45
CA GLN A 38 25.20 2.44 -16.85
C GLN A 38 24.81 1.41 -17.90
N ASP A 39 25.03 0.13 -17.59
CA ASP A 39 24.63 -0.98 -18.46
C ASP A 39 23.24 -1.49 -18.04
N ASP A 40 22.19 -1.04 -18.72
CA ASP A 40 20.79 -1.36 -18.45
C ASP A 40 20.48 -2.87 -18.44
N SER A 41 21.34 -3.70 -19.05
CA SER A 41 21.19 -5.16 -19.03
C SER A 41 21.61 -5.80 -17.70
N LYS A 42 22.37 -5.08 -16.88
CA LYS A 42 22.95 -5.57 -15.62
C LYS A 42 22.54 -4.78 -14.39
N THR A 43 22.14 -3.52 -14.55
CA THR A 43 21.81 -2.63 -13.42
C THR A 43 20.43 -2.01 -13.59
N THR A 44 19.72 -1.87 -12.47
CA THR A 44 18.44 -1.18 -12.36
C THR A 44 18.58 0.17 -11.66
N GLU A 45 19.79 0.73 -11.49
CA GLU A 45 20.01 1.90 -10.64
C GLU A 45 19.25 3.14 -11.11
N HIS A 46 19.15 3.38 -12.42
CA HIS A 46 18.35 4.50 -12.95
C HIS A 46 16.88 4.33 -12.59
N PHE A 47 16.35 3.12 -12.71
CA PHE A 47 14.99 2.78 -12.31
C PHE A 47 14.79 2.95 -10.80
N GLU A 48 15.71 2.41 -9.99
CA GLU A 48 15.65 2.53 -8.52
C GLU A 48 15.76 3.98 -8.06
N THR A 49 16.48 4.85 -8.77
CA THR A 49 16.56 6.28 -8.43
C THR A 49 15.18 6.95 -8.51
N ILE A 50 14.40 6.63 -9.54
CA ILE A 50 13.04 7.15 -9.72
C ILE A 50 12.11 6.49 -8.70
N GLN A 51 12.10 5.16 -8.65
CA GLN A 51 11.18 4.38 -7.84
C GLN A 51 11.37 4.60 -6.34
N SER A 52 12.63 4.74 -5.89
CA SER A 52 12.94 5.00 -4.48
C SER A 52 12.50 6.38 -4.02
N SER A 53 12.49 7.35 -4.94
CA SER A 53 12.06 8.74 -4.73
C SER A 53 10.54 8.92 -4.81
N ASN A 54 9.80 7.90 -5.25
CA ASN A 54 8.35 7.88 -5.17
C ASN A 54 7.89 7.24 -3.84
N TRP A 55 7.39 8.05 -2.92
CA TRP A 55 6.96 7.62 -1.59
C TRP A 55 5.45 7.49 -1.48
N MET A 56 4.90 6.50 -2.19
CA MET A 56 3.50 6.12 -2.07
C MET A 56 3.25 5.19 -0.87
N ASN A 57 1.98 5.01 -0.52
CA ASN A 57 1.53 4.18 0.59
C ASN A 57 1.81 2.68 0.41
N MET A 58 1.90 2.23 -0.84
CA MET A 58 2.37 0.90 -1.20
C MET A 58 3.37 1.02 -2.33
N ARG A 59 4.38 0.15 -2.35
CA ARG A 59 5.42 0.13 -3.37
C ARG A 59 5.55 -1.26 -3.95
N PHE A 60 5.45 -1.35 -5.27
CA PHE A 60 5.73 -2.57 -6.00
C PHE A 60 7.22 -2.61 -6.32
N LYS A 61 7.90 -3.69 -5.94
CA LYS A 61 9.33 -3.85 -6.13
C LYS A 61 9.59 -4.99 -7.12
N PRO A 62 10.25 -4.71 -8.26
CA PRO A 62 10.67 -5.77 -9.17
C PRO A 62 11.69 -6.72 -8.51
N PRO A 63 11.83 -7.92 -9.07
CA PRO A 63 12.94 -8.81 -8.73
C PRO A 63 14.27 -8.12 -9.09
N PRO A 64 15.27 -8.19 -8.20
CA PRO A 64 16.58 -7.62 -8.48
C PRO A 64 17.33 -8.48 -9.52
N PRO A 65 18.16 -7.88 -10.38
CA PRO A 65 18.87 -8.62 -11.44
C PRO A 65 19.98 -9.54 -10.92
N ASP A 66 20.51 -9.27 -9.72
CA ASP A 66 21.63 -9.99 -9.11
C ASP A 66 21.22 -11.20 -8.26
N SER A 67 19.93 -11.32 -7.93
CA SER A 67 19.40 -12.31 -6.98
C SER A 67 18.14 -12.98 -7.54
N PRO A 68 18.27 -13.98 -8.43
CA PRO A 68 17.16 -14.58 -9.17
C PRO A 68 16.15 -15.33 -8.28
N GLU A 69 16.51 -15.67 -7.04
CA GLU A 69 15.63 -16.28 -6.04
C GLU A 69 14.61 -15.30 -5.46
N ILE A 70 14.84 -13.99 -5.59
CA ILE A 70 13.95 -12.95 -5.06
C ILE A 70 12.91 -12.59 -6.13
N GLY A 71 11.65 -12.93 -5.87
CA GLY A 71 10.53 -12.58 -6.75
C GLY A 71 10.04 -11.14 -6.62
N TRP A 72 8.88 -10.87 -7.24
CA TRP A 72 8.14 -9.61 -7.07
C TRP A 72 7.72 -9.41 -5.61
N ARG A 73 7.89 -8.20 -5.12
CA ARG A 73 7.57 -7.85 -3.72
C ARG A 73 6.64 -6.66 -3.66
N VAL A 74 5.88 -6.60 -2.58
CA VAL A 74 5.06 -5.45 -2.22
C VAL A 74 5.53 -4.96 -0.87
N GLU A 75 5.76 -3.66 -0.77
CA GLU A 75 6.02 -2.97 0.49
C GLU A 75 4.76 -2.25 0.95
N PHE A 76 4.35 -2.52 2.19
CA PHE A 76 3.25 -1.85 2.86
C PHE A 76 3.81 -0.77 3.79
N ARG A 77 3.55 0.50 3.47
CA ARG A 77 4.12 1.69 4.12
C ARG A 77 3.17 2.55 4.99
N PRO A 78 1.83 2.34 5.10
CA PRO A 78 0.96 3.28 5.83
C PRO A 78 0.98 3.17 7.35
N THR A 79 1.72 2.21 7.93
CA THR A 79 1.75 1.99 9.38
C THR A 79 2.61 3.04 10.07
N GLU A 80 2.03 3.73 11.05
CA GLU A 80 2.77 4.55 12.00
C GLU A 80 3.54 3.66 12.99
N VAL A 81 4.74 4.08 13.39
CA VAL A 81 5.54 3.40 14.42
C VAL A 81 4.90 3.58 15.79
N GLN A 82 4.93 2.52 16.60
CA GLN A 82 4.39 2.48 17.95
C GLN A 82 5.48 2.63 18.99
N LEU A 83 5.07 3.02 20.20
CA LEU A 83 6.00 3.24 21.32
C LEU A 83 6.66 1.94 21.77
N THR A 84 5.97 0.81 21.64
CA THR A 84 6.48 -0.49 22.10
C THR A 84 6.77 -1.44 20.94
N ASP A 85 7.80 -2.26 21.11
CA ASP A 85 8.15 -3.32 20.17
C ASP A 85 7.02 -4.35 20.05
N PHE A 86 6.26 -4.57 21.13
CA PHE A 86 5.10 -5.46 21.12
C PHE A 86 4.01 -4.97 20.17
N GLU A 87 3.64 -3.69 20.24
CA GLU A 87 2.63 -3.12 19.35
C GLU A 87 3.11 -3.12 17.89
N ASN A 88 4.38 -2.78 17.64
CA ASN A 88 4.97 -2.85 16.31
C ASN A 88 4.95 -4.29 15.76
N ALA A 89 5.34 -5.27 16.57
CA ALA A 89 5.31 -6.69 16.20
C ALA A 89 3.88 -7.17 15.93
N ALA A 90 2.89 -6.74 16.73
CA ALA A 90 1.48 -7.07 16.52
C ALA A 90 0.98 -6.57 15.15
N TYR A 91 1.34 -5.35 14.74
CA TYR A 91 0.99 -4.83 13.43
C TYR A 91 1.67 -5.58 12.27
N CYS A 92 2.95 -5.91 12.41
CA CYS A 92 3.67 -6.73 11.43
C CYS A 92 3.00 -8.11 11.26
N CYS A 93 2.70 -8.80 12.37
CA CYS A 93 2.00 -10.08 12.36
C CYS A 93 0.61 -9.95 11.72
N PHE A 94 -0.14 -8.91 12.04
CA PHE A 94 -1.46 -8.66 11.46
C PHE A 94 -1.41 -8.53 9.93
N VAL A 95 -0.49 -7.73 9.39
CA VAL A 95 -0.34 -7.55 7.93
C VAL A 95 0.07 -8.87 7.24
N VAL A 96 0.95 -9.66 7.86
CA VAL A 96 1.33 -10.99 7.33
C VAL A 96 0.13 -11.94 7.32
N LEU A 97 -0.69 -11.96 8.37
CA LEU A 97 -1.88 -12.81 8.41
C LEU A 97 -2.93 -12.35 7.39
N LEU A 98 -3.17 -11.05 7.29
CA LEU A 98 -4.12 -10.47 6.35
C LEU A 98 -3.75 -10.79 4.90
N THR A 99 -2.47 -10.64 4.52
CA THR A 99 -1.99 -11.00 3.18
C THR A 99 -2.14 -12.49 2.88
N ARG A 100 -1.86 -13.36 3.85
CA ARG A 100 -2.10 -14.81 3.70
C ARG A 100 -3.58 -15.13 3.50
N VAL A 101 -4.48 -14.47 4.23
CA VAL A 101 -5.94 -14.62 4.06
C VAL A 101 -6.38 -14.15 2.67
N ILE A 102 -5.95 -12.97 2.23
CA ILE A 102 -6.26 -12.45 0.89
C ILE A 102 -5.90 -13.47 -0.20
N ILE A 103 -4.69 -14.03 -0.14
CA ILE A 103 -4.18 -14.97 -1.14
C ILE A 103 -4.91 -16.33 -1.02
N SER A 104 -5.04 -16.87 0.19
CA SER A 104 -5.61 -18.21 0.40
C SER A 104 -7.08 -18.28 0.02
N PHE A 105 -7.85 -17.23 0.29
CA PHE A 105 -9.29 -17.16 -0.01
C PHE A 105 -9.60 -16.43 -1.32
N GLN A 106 -8.58 -16.00 -2.06
CA GLN A 106 -8.71 -15.25 -3.32
C GLN A 106 -9.67 -14.05 -3.20
N LEU A 107 -9.57 -13.32 -2.08
CA LEU A 107 -10.46 -12.21 -1.79
C LEU A 107 -10.18 -11.03 -2.73
N THR A 108 -11.25 -10.42 -3.24
CA THR A 108 -11.17 -9.24 -4.10
C THR A 108 -11.61 -8.03 -3.31
N PHE A 109 -10.69 -7.10 -3.13
CA PHE A 109 -10.88 -5.87 -2.35
C PHE A 109 -10.90 -4.62 -3.22
N LEU A 110 -11.22 -4.75 -4.51
CA LEU A 110 -11.19 -3.63 -5.46
C LEU A 110 -12.24 -2.57 -5.11
N ILE A 111 -11.78 -1.34 -4.93
CA ILE A 111 -12.61 -0.14 -4.88
C ILE A 111 -12.04 0.95 -5.79
N PRO A 112 -12.86 1.89 -6.29
CA PRO A 112 -12.37 3.05 -7.05
C PRO A 112 -11.28 3.83 -6.30
N ILE A 113 -10.21 4.21 -7.01
CA ILE A 113 -9.07 4.94 -6.41
C ILE A 113 -9.49 6.28 -5.76
N SER A 114 -10.52 6.94 -6.30
CA SER A 114 -11.09 8.16 -5.73
C SER A 114 -11.60 7.95 -4.29
N MET A 115 -12.12 6.76 -4.00
CA MET A 115 -12.61 6.39 -2.67
C MET A 115 -11.46 6.07 -1.72
N VAL A 116 -10.40 5.43 -2.22
CA VAL A 116 -9.14 5.26 -1.47
C VAL A 116 -8.57 6.63 -1.08
N THR A 117 -8.50 7.57 -2.03
CA THR A 117 -8.01 8.93 -1.76
C THR A 117 -8.88 9.67 -0.75
N GLU A 118 -10.21 9.57 -0.84
CA GLU A 118 -11.12 10.17 0.14
C GLU A 118 -10.93 9.56 1.52
N ASN A 119 -10.80 8.24 1.61
CA ASN A 119 -10.53 7.54 2.85
C ASN A 119 -9.21 8.00 3.50
N MET A 120 -8.19 8.29 2.69
CA MET A 120 -6.92 8.85 3.17
C MET A 120 -7.05 10.27 3.72
N LYS A 121 -7.93 11.09 3.15
CA LYS A 121 -8.22 12.41 3.73
C LYS A 121 -8.96 12.29 5.06
N ARG A 122 -9.86 11.30 5.19
CA ARG A 122 -10.64 11.09 6.41
C ARG A 122 -9.81 10.49 7.55
N SER A 123 -8.88 9.57 7.25
CA SER A 123 -8.03 8.92 8.26
C SER A 123 -7.13 9.89 9.02
N GLN A 124 -6.81 11.04 8.42
CA GLN A 124 -6.04 12.15 9.00
C GLN A 124 -6.79 12.93 10.09
N ARG A 125 -8.12 12.79 10.19
CA ARG A 125 -8.91 13.55 11.17
C ARG A 125 -8.67 13.04 12.60
N ARG A 126 -8.67 13.95 13.58
CA ARG A 126 -8.66 13.57 15.00
C ARG A 126 -9.87 12.68 15.29
N ASN A 127 -9.65 11.61 16.06
CA ASN A 127 -10.67 10.60 16.38
C ASN A 127 -11.28 9.87 15.16
N ALA A 128 -10.58 9.83 14.02
CA ALA A 128 -11.03 9.06 12.86
C ALA A 128 -11.28 7.57 13.17
N PHE A 129 -10.59 6.99 14.15
CA PHE A 129 -10.83 5.61 14.57
C PHE A 129 -12.28 5.36 15.05
N ALA A 130 -12.85 6.28 15.83
CA ALA A 130 -14.15 6.10 16.46
C ALA A 130 -15.31 6.58 15.56
N ALA A 131 -15.06 7.59 14.72
CA ALA A 131 -16.12 8.31 14.02
C ALA A 131 -16.06 8.23 12.49
N CYS A 132 -14.93 7.80 11.91
CA CYS A 132 -14.79 7.79 10.46
C CYS A 132 -15.55 6.60 9.85
N ARG A 133 -16.46 6.93 8.93
CA ARG A 133 -17.10 5.99 8.01
C ARG A 133 -16.53 6.17 6.61
N THR A 134 -16.43 5.11 5.81
CA THR A 134 -15.81 5.12 4.46
C THR A 134 -16.87 4.89 3.35
N PRO A 135 -17.12 5.80 2.39
CA PRO A 135 -18.25 5.77 1.42
C PRO A 135 -18.05 4.64 0.35
N SER A 136 -18.95 4.22 -0.58
CA SER A 136 -20.17 4.77 -1.24
C SER A 136 -20.98 3.72 -2.07
N ALA A 137 -22.27 4.00 -2.34
CA ALA A 137 -23.27 3.42 -3.30
C ALA A 137 -23.45 1.89 -3.42
N GLU A 138 -22.38 1.14 -3.70
CA GLU A 138 -22.35 -0.35 -3.70
C GLU A 138 -21.44 -0.89 -2.57
N VAL A 139 -20.59 -0.01 -2.04
CA VAL A 139 -19.69 -0.20 -0.89
C VAL A 139 -20.33 0.43 0.35
N VAL A 140 -20.40 -0.34 1.43
CA VAL A 140 -21.06 0.07 2.68
C VAL A 140 -20.14 0.94 3.53
N GLU A 141 -20.69 2.05 4.05
CA GLU A 141 -20.04 2.86 5.06
C GLU A 141 -19.89 2.11 6.38
N MET A 142 -18.64 1.89 6.80
CA MET A 142 -18.33 1.16 8.02
C MET A 142 -17.34 1.95 8.88
N THR A 143 -17.53 1.89 10.19
CA THR A 143 -16.54 2.32 11.18
C THR A 143 -15.37 1.35 11.21
N VAL A 144 -14.22 1.77 11.76
CA VAL A 144 -13.05 0.89 11.89
C VAL A 144 -13.39 -0.37 12.70
N ASN A 145 -14.24 -0.24 13.72
CA ASN A 145 -14.69 -1.38 14.52
C ASN A 145 -15.48 -2.39 13.68
N GLU A 146 -16.41 -1.92 12.84
CA GLU A 146 -17.18 -2.79 11.96
C GLU A 146 -16.31 -3.42 10.87
N ILE A 147 -15.27 -2.74 10.39
CA ILE A 147 -14.33 -3.30 9.41
C ILE A 147 -13.52 -4.44 10.02
N ILE A 148 -13.05 -4.29 11.26
CA ILE A 148 -12.21 -5.28 11.94
C ILE A 148 -13.04 -6.46 12.45
N ASN A 149 -14.17 -6.18 13.11
CA ASN A 149 -14.96 -7.17 13.82
C ASN A 149 -16.15 -7.68 13.00
N GLY A 150 -16.36 -7.15 11.79
CA GLY A 150 -17.56 -7.36 11.00
C GLY A 150 -18.72 -6.47 11.50
N SER A 151 -19.65 -6.16 10.59
CA SER A 151 -20.97 -5.65 11.00
C SER A 151 -21.86 -6.83 11.38
N LEU A 152 -22.59 -6.71 12.49
CA LEU A 152 -23.60 -7.67 12.95
C LEU A 152 -24.78 -7.90 11.97
N LEU A 153 -24.72 -7.36 10.75
CA LEU A 153 -25.86 -7.18 9.86
C LEU A 153 -25.92 -8.14 8.66
N ARG A 154 -25.14 -9.23 8.60
CA ARG A 154 -25.26 -10.24 7.52
C ARG A 154 -25.09 -11.70 7.96
N LEU A 155 -25.69 -12.06 9.09
CA LEU A 155 -26.05 -13.45 9.41
C LEU A 155 -27.58 -13.55 9.55
N CYS A 156 -28.28 -13.31 8.43
CA CYS A 156 -29.66 -13.73 8.17
C CYS A 156 -29.72 -14.14 6.69
#